data_AF-A0A5K3G6V8-F1
#
_entry.id   AF-A0A5K3G6V8-F1
#
_cell.length_a   1.000
_cell.length_b   1.000
_cell.length_c   1.000
_cell.angle_alpha   90.00
_cell.angle_beta   90.00
_cell.angle_gamma   90.00
#
_symmetry.space_group_name_H-M   'P 1'
#
loop_
_entity.id
_entity.type
_entity.pdbx_description
1 polymer ?
#
loop_
_entity_poly.entity_id
_entity_poly.type
_entity_poly.pdbx_seq_one_letter_code
_entity_poly.pdbx_strand_id
1 'polypeptide(L)'
;MHKIICLLALVGHVLATVPSYLERGEIIAKLTKIRQDVQPPASNMNMLSYSEEMEKLASDWLTRCSFGYPSPSTYPAFNGTGMLLRKVANSRLRFQVVSYAAKQAKNYKYDDNTCSGSCKKYKLLVWAASTEVGCAIAKCPDQNTSKDLYYMACVFNHA
;
A
#
# COMPACT_ATOMS: atom_id res chain seq x y z
N MET A 1 51.13 13.90 2.92
CA MET A 1 50.38 12.66 3.20
C MET A 1 49.31 12.96 4.24
N HIS A 2 48.08 13.28 3.82
CA HIS A 2 46.94 13.43 4.73
C HIS A 2 46.02 12.24 4.52
N LYS A 3 45.89 11.43 5.56
CA LYS A 3 45.05 10.24 5.58
C LYS A 3 43.60 10.69 5.49
N ILE A 4 42.97 10.47 4.34
CA ILE A 4 41.52 10.65 4.17
C ILE A 4 40.87 9.51 4.98
N ILE A 5 40.32 9.85 6.14
CA ILE A 5 39.51 8.93 6.93
C ILE A 5 38.13 8.91 6.28
N CYS A 6 37.89 7.90 5.44
CA CYS A 6 36.55 7.61 4.93
C CYS A 6 35.69 7.09 6.09
N LEU A 7 34.90 7.98 6.70
CA LEU A 7 33.79 7.59 7.56
C LEU A 7 32.77 6.85 6.69
N LEU A 8 32.86 5.52 6.66
CA LEU A 8 31.79 4.65 6.18
C LEU A 8 30.62 4.81 7.15
N ALA A 9 29.73 5.76 6.88
CA ALA A 9 28.43 5.77 7.50
C ALA A 9 27.74 4.46 7.09
N LEU A 10 27.60 3.53 8.05
CA LEU A 10 26.67 2.40 7.92
C LEU A 10 25.26 3.01 7.87
N VAL A 11 24.84 3.45 6.68
CA VAL A 11 23.45 3.80 6.43
C VAL A 11 22.72 2.48 6.53
N GLY A 12 22.07 2.24 7.68
CA GLY A 12 21.20 1.10 7.85
C GLY A 12 20.13 1.17 6.77
N HIS A 13 20.28 0.37 5.71
CA HIS A 13 19.29 0.33 4.65
C HIS A 13 17.99 -0.15 5.26
N VAL A 14 16.95 0.67 5.15
CA VAL A 14 15.59 0.27 5.47
C VAL A 14 15.24 -0.88 4.53
N LEU A 15 15.15 -2.08 5.08
CA LEU A 15 14.72 -3.25 4.34
C LEU A 15 13.20 -3.29 4.35
N ALA A 16 12.61 -2.98 3.19
CA ALA A 16 11.24 -3.38 2.91
C ALA A 16 11.21 -4.91 2.72
N THR A 17 10.18 -5.54 3.29
CA THR A 17 9.90 -6.97 3.15
C THR A 17 8.60 -7.14 2.39
N VAL A 18 8.54 -8.17 1.57
CA VAL A 18 7.36 -8.48 0.74
C VAL A 18 6.55 -9.62 1.37
N PRO A 19 5.26 -9.77 1.05
CA PRO A 19 4.45 -10.88 1.55
C PRO A 19 4.96 -12.23 1.03
N SER A 20 4.87 -13.25 1.88
CA SER A 20 5.00 -14.65 1.48
C SER A 20 3.89 -15.08 0.52
N TYR A 21 4.06 -16.22 -0.15
CA TYR A 21 3.05 -16.77 -1.05
C TYR A 21 1.66 -16.91 -0.39
N LEU A 22 1.62 -17.36 0.87
CA LEU A 22 0.36 -17.47 1.63
C LEU A 22 -0.26 -16.08 1.89
N GLU A 23 0.54 -15.11 2.32
CA GLU A 23 0.06 -13.73 2.55
C GLU A 23 -0.41 -13.07 1.25
N ARG A 24 0.26 -13.29 0.11
CA ARG A 24 -0.19 -12.85 -1.22
C ARG A 24 -1.57 -13.44 -1.54
N GLY A 25 -1.76 -14.75 -1.29
CA GLY A 25 -3.04 -15.43 -1.44
C GLY A 25 -4.16 -14.84 -0.57
N GLU A 26 -3.88 -14.56 0.70
CA GLU A 26 -4.83 -13.93 1.62
C GLU A 26 -5.22 -12.51 1.20
N ILE A 27 -4.26 -11.71 0.72
CA ILE A 27 -4.51 -10.37 0.17
C ILE A 27 -5.49 -10.45 -1.00
N ILE A 28 -5.22 -11.33 -1.97
CA ILE A 28 -6.08 -11.51 -3.15
C ILE A 28 -7.46 -12.03 -2.77
N ALA A 29 -7.54 -13.07 -1.94
CA ALA A 29 -8.83 -13.61 -1.49
C ALA A 29 -9.71 -12.55 -0.83
N LYS A 30 -9.11 -11.67 -0.01
CA LYS A 30 -9.83 -10.58 0.63
C LYS A 30 -10.31 -9.51 -0.35
N LEU A 31 -9.46 -9.12 -1.30
CA LEU A 31 -9.81 -8.15 -2.32
C LEU A 31 -10.91 -8.67 -3.24
N THR A 32 -10.81 -9.94 -3.68
CA THR A 32 -11.84 -10.63 -4.45
C THR A 32 -13.18 -10.60 -3.73
N LYS A 33 -13.20 -10.97 -2.44
CA LYS A 33 -14.45 -10.93 -1.65
C LYS A 33 -15.06 -9.53 -1.58
N ILE A 34 -14.23 -8.51 -1.34
CA ILE A 34 -14.67 -7.11 -1.31
C ILE A 34 -15.28 -6.68 -2.65
N ARG A 35 -14.65 -7.05 -3.78
CA ARG A 35 -15.08 -6.65 -5.13
C ARG A 35 -16.32 -7.42 -5.60
N GLN A 36 -16.51 -8.67 -5.17
CA GLN A 36 -17.71 -9.46 -5.42
C GLN A 36 -18.93 -8.94 -4.64
N ASP A 37 -18.71 -8.46 -3.41
CA ASP A 37 -19.79 -8.11 -2.49
C ASP A 37 -20.20 -6.63 -2.55
N VAL A 38 -19.71 -5.85 -3.52
CA VAL A 38 -20.10 -4.44 -3.65
C VAL A 38 -21.61 -4.32 -3.86
N GLN A 39 -22.21 -3.33 -3.20
CA GLN A 39 -23.64 -3.03 -3.32
C GLN A 39 -23.80 -1.53 -3.61
N PRO A 40 -24.38 -1.15 -4.76
CA PRO A 40 -24.97 -2.02 -5.79
C PRO A 40 -23.93 -2.89 -6.53
N PRO A 41 -24.34 -4.01 -7.16
CA PRO A 41 -23.44 -4.87 -7.92
C PRO A 41 -22.82 -4.11 -9.09
N ALA A 42 -21.52 -4.29 -9.30
CA ALA A 42 -20.81 -3.66 -10.40
C ALA A 42 -20.88 -4.49 -11.68
N SER A 43 -21.13 -3.86 -12.81
CA SER A 43 -21.20 -4.51 -14.14
C SER A 43 -19.84 -4.68 -14.83
N ASN A 44 -18.80 -3.96 -14.37
CA ASN A 44 -17.49 -3.88 -15.01
C ASN A 44 -16.31 -4.07 -14.04
N MET A 45 -16.55 -4.69 -12.89
CA MET A 45 -15.51 -4.87 -11.87
C MET A 45 -14.53 -5.97 -12.27
N ASN A 46 -13.30 -5.60 -12.63
CA ASN A 46 -12.24 -6.59 -12.84
C ASN A 46 -11.89 -7.30 -11.52
N MET A 47 -11.50 -8.57 -11.54
CA MET A 47 -10.88 -9.20 -10.36
C MET A 47 -9.37 -8.94 -10.37
N LEU A 48 -8.77 -8.87 -9.19
CA LEU A 48 -7.36 -8.54 -9.04
C LEU A 48 -6.49 -9.81 -9.02
N SER A 49 -5.36 -9.78 -9.74
CA SER A 49 -4.25 -10.70 -9.56
C SER A 49 -3.11 -10.05 -8.76
N TYR A 50 -2.28 -10.87 -8.13
CA TYR A 50 -1.09 -10.37 -7.45
C TYR A 50 0.02 -10.11 -8.46
N SER A 51 0.64 -8.94 -8.41
CA SER A 51 1.70 -8.51 -9.34
C SER A 51 2.99 -8.20 -8.59
N GLU A 52 4.08 -8.83 -9.02
CA GLU A 52 5.43 -8.56 -8.50
C GLU A 52 5.92 -7.17 -8.93
N GLU A 53 5.44 -6.63 -10.05
CA GLU A 53 5.76 -5.27 -10.48
C GLU A 53 5.17 -4.23 -9.50
N MET A 54 3.88 -4.37 -9.16
CA MET A 54 3.24 -3.51 -8.18
C MET A 54 3.84 -3.69 -6.77
N GLU A 55 4.24 -4.91 -6.41
CA GLU A 55 4.95 -5.21 -5.16
C GLU A 55 6.29 -4.49 -5.12
N LYS A 56 7.04 -4.51 -6.22
CA LYS A 56 8.31 -3.79 -6.33
C LYS A 56 8.11 -2.28 -6.15
N LEU A 57 7.09 -1.69 -6.79
CA LEU A 57 6.77 -0.27 -6.57
C LEU A 57 6.44 0.03 -5.10
N ALA A 58 5.63 -0.83 -4.46
CA ALA A 58 5.32 -0.69 -3.03
C ALA A 58 6.59 -0.78 -2.17
N SER A 59 7.46 -1.74 -2.45
CA SER A 59 8.74 -1.95 -1.75
C SER A 59 9.65 -0.74 -1.89
N ASP A 60 9.88 -0.31 -3.14
CA ASP A 60 10.74 0.83 -3.49
C ASP A 60 10.27 2.12 -2.81
N TRP A 61 8.96 2.37 -2.76
CA TRP A 61 8.41 3.53 -2.06
C TRP A 61 8.70 3.49 -0.56
N LEU A 62 8.50 2.32 0.06
CA LEU A 62 8.61 2.16 1.50
C LEU A 62 10.04 2.23 2.03
N THR A 63 11.07 1.96 1.21
CA THR A 63 12.48 2.17 1.60
C THR A 63 12.78 3.61 2.05
N ARG A 64 11.96 4.57 1.63
CA ARG A 64 12.10 6.00 1.95
C ARG A 64 11.63 6.34 3.36
N CYS A 65 10.90 5.44 4.02
CA CYS A 65 10.27 5.67 5.32
C CYS A 65 9.46 6.98 5.44
N SER A 66 8.84 7.40 4.34
CA SER A 66 8.00 8.59 4.27
C SER A 66 6.52 8.22 4.30
N PHE A 67 5.74 8.89 5.15
CA PHE A 67 4.29 8.69 5.22
C PHE A 67 3.57 9.65 4.27
N GLY A 68 3.83 9.46 2.97
CA GLY A 68 3.25 10.26 1.89
C GLY A 68 2.99 9.41 0.65
N TYR A 69 2.36 10.02 -0.36
CA TYR A 69 2.07 9.40 -1.64
C TYR A 69 3.05 9.89 -2.71
N PRO A 70 3.47 9.04 -3.66
CA PRO A 70 4.32 9.46 -4.76
C PRO A 70 3.59 10.46 -5.66
N SER A 71 4.28 11.53 -6.04
CA SER A 71 3.84 12.44 -7.10
C SER A 71 4.28 11.87 -8.45
N PRO A 72 3.39 11.65 -9.42
CA PRO A 72 3.77 11.13 -10.75
C PRO A 72 4.79 12.00 -11.50
N SER A 73 4.82 13.31 -11.25
CA SER A 73 5.81 14.21 -11.85
C SER A 73 7.24 13.96 -11.36
N THR A 74 7.40 13.51 -10.11
CA THR A 74 8.70 13.20 -9.50
C THR A 74 9.04 11.72 -9.61
N TYR A 75 8.02 10.86 -9.61
CA TYR A 75 8.14 9.41 -9.66
C TYR A 75 7.26 8.85 -10.79
N PRO A 76 7.71 8.95 -12.06
CA PRO A 76 6.93 8.55 -13.23
C PRO A 76 6.51 7.07 -13.22
N ALA A 77 7.25 6.21 -12.52
CA ALA A 77 6.90 4.80 -12.34
C ALA A 77 5.57 4.57 -11.60
N PHE A 78 5.03 5.60 -10.90
CA PHE A 78 3.72 5.55 -10.25
C PHE A 78 2.61 6.21 -11.07
N ASN A 79 2.89 6.63 -12.30
CA ASN A 79 1.87 7.25 -13.15
C ASN A 79 0.76 6.24 -13.48
N GLY A 80 -0.50 6.63 -13.26
CA GLY A 80 -1.66 5.74 -13.41
C GLY A 80 -1.74 4.63 -12.37
N THR A 81 -1.08 4.79 -11.22
CA THR A 81 -1.18 3.85 -10.09
C THR A 81 -1.86 4.48 -8.88
N GLY A 82 -2.60 3.67 -8.14
CA GLY A 82 -3.15 4.01 -6.84
C GLY A 82 -2.38 3.31 -5.74
N MET A 83 -2.17 3.97 -4.60
CA MET A 83 -1.47 3.36 -3.46
C MET A 83 -2.31 3.43 -2.19
N LEU A 84 -2.41 2.30 -1.48
CA LEU A 84 -2.79 2.28 -0.07
C LEU A 84 -1.56 2.46 0.78
N LEU A 85 -1.69 3.24 1.85
CA LEU A 85 -0.62 3.44 2.82
C LEU A 85 -1.17 3.36 4.25
N ARG A 86 -0.46 2.65 5.11
CA ARG A 86 -0.76 2.55 6.54
C ARG A 86 0.52 2.49 7.36
N LYS A 87 0.50 3.17 8.50
CA LYS A 87 1.55 3.14 9.53
C LYS A 87 0.98 2.55 10.81
N VAL A 88 1.68 1.62 11.45
CA VAL A 88 1.31 1.04 12.75
C VAL A 88 2.55 0.85 13.62
N ALA A 89 2.38 0.92 14.95
CA ALA A 89 3.47 0.61 15.89
C ALA A 89 3.63 -0.89 16.16
N ASN A 90 2.60 -1.70 15.89
CA ASN A 90 2.60 -3.14 16.16
C ASN A 90 2.98 -3.94 14.90
N SER A 91 4.13 -4.61 14.95
CA SER A 91 4.65 -5.46 13.89
C SER A 91 3.73 -6.62 13.53
N ARG A 92 2.86 -7.09 14.44
CA ARG A 92 1.94 -8.21 14.21
C ARG A 92 0.80 -7.88 13.26
N LEU A 93 0.58 -6.59 12.93
CA LEU A 93 -0.49 -6.16 12.03
C LEU A 93 -0.06 -6.21 10.55
N ARG A 94 0.91 -7.06 10.18
CA ARG A 94 1.46 -7.20 8.82
C ARG A 94 0.33 -7.35 7.79
N PHE A 95 0.46 -6.65 6.68
CA PHE A 95 -0.46 -6.67 5.54
C PHE A 95 -1.95 -6.42 5.86
N GLN A 96 -2.29 -5.91 7.05
CA GLN A 96 -3.66 -5.52 7.40
C GLN A 96 -4.09 -4.17 6.79
N VAL A 97 -3.35 -3.65 5.81
CA VAL A 97 -3.70 -2.39 5.12
C VAL A 97 -5.01 -2.52 4.34
N VAL A 98 -5.23 -3.64 3.65
CA VAL A 98 -6.49 -3.94 2.94
C VAL A 98 -7.66 -4.03 3.92
N SER A 99 -7.50 -4.79 5.00
CA SER A 99 -8.51 -4.92 6.06
C SER A 99 -8.91 -3.58 6.67
N TYR A 100 -7.96 -2.67 6.83
CA TYR A 100 -8.22 -1.33 7.36
C TYR A 100 -8.86 -0.41 6.33
N ALA A 101 -8.42 -0.46 5.07
CA ALA A 101 -9.04 0.26 3.98
C ALA A 101 -10.53 -0.16 3.80
N ALA A 102 -10.83 -1.46 3.92
CA ALA A 102 -12.19 -1.99 3.81
C ALA A 102 -13.16 -1.42 4.85
N LYS A 103 -12.68 -1.05 6.05
CA LYS A 103 -13.53 -0.44 7.09
C LYS A 103 -14.11 0.91 6.67
N GLN A 104 -13.55 1.54 5.64
CA GLN A 104 -14.08 2.80 5.09
C GLN A 104 -15.32 2.61 4.21
N ALA A 105 -15.71 1.37 3.89
CA ALA A 105 -16.91 1.06 3.10
C ALA A 105 -18.17 1.71 3.70
N LYS A 106 -18.31 1.67 5.02
CA LYS A 106 -19.44 2.27 5.76
C LYS A 106 -19.59 3.78 5.56
N ASN A 107 -18.55 4.45 5.07
CA ASN A 107 -18.55 5.89 4.84
C ASN A 107 -18.79 6.24 3.36
N TYR A 108 -18.89 5.27 2.46
CA TYR A 108 -19.04 5.50 1.03
C TYR A 108 -20.50 5.26 0.60
N LYS A 109 -21.04 6.21 -0.14
CA LYS A 109 -22.37 6.12 -0.75
C LYS A 109 -22.20 5.97 -2.26
N TYR A 110 -22.69 4.86 -2.82
CA TYR A 110 -22.56 4.58 -4.24
C TYR A 110 -23.47 5.45 -5.10
N ASP A 111 -24.69 5.74 -4.63
CA ASP A 111 -25.73 6.45 -5.40
C ASP A 111 -25.28 7.81 -5.93
N ASP A 112 -24.49 8.54 -5.13
CA ASP A 112 -24.03 9.89 -5.43
C ASP A 112 -22.49 10.01 -5.44
N ASN A 113 -21.78 8.88 -5.29
CA ASN A 113 -20.31 8.83 -5.22
C ASN A 113 -19.72 9.73 -4.10
N THR A 114 -20.49 9.97 -3.02
CA THR A 114 -20.06 10.81 -1.90
C THR A 114 -19.53 10.00 -0.72
N CYS A 115 -18.94 10.72 0.23
CA CYS A 115 -18.41 10.13 1.44
C CYS A 115 -18.84 10.91 2.67
N SER A 116 -19.49 10.24 3.62
CA SER A 116 -19.82 10.80 4.94
C SER A 116 -18.60 10.92 5.86
N GLY A 117 -17.47 10.38 5.45
CA GLY A 117 -16.19 10.44 6.12
C GLY A 117 -15.06 9.98 5.20
N SER A 118 -13.95 9.49 5.76
CA SER A 118 -12.86 8.94 4.94
C SER A 118 -13.32 7.67 4.20
N CYS A 119 -13.27 7.71 2.87
CA CYS A 119 -13.64 6.63 1.95
C CYS A 119 -12.58 6.34 0.87
N LYS A 120 -11.58 7.22 0.69
CA LYS A 120 -10.64 7.16 -0.44
C LYS A 120 -9.91 5.81 -0.53
N LYS A 121 -9.59 5.21 0.62
CA LYS A 121 -8.93 3.89 0.66
C LYS A 121 -9.87 2.78 0.21
N TYR A 122 -11.14 2.83 0.63
CA TYR A 122 -12.14 1.86 0.15
C TYR A 122 -12.38 2.02 -1.35
N LYS A 123 -12.54 3.25 -1.85
CA LYS A 123 -12.72 3.52 -3.29
C LYS A 123 -11.59 2.93 -4.14
N LEU A 124 -10.35 2.93 -3.65
CA LEU A 124 -9.24 2.27 -4.34
C LEU A 124 -9.39 0.74 -4.37
N LEU A 125 -9.87 0.10 -3.30
CA LEU A 125 -10.12 -1.34 -3.28
C LEU A 125 -11.14 -1.78 -4.35
N VAL A 126 -12.15 -0.93 -4.56
CA VAL A 126 -13.26 -1.17 -5.50
C VAL A 126 -13.09 -0.39 -6.81
N TRP A 127 -11.87 0.02 -7.15
CA TRP A 127 -11.62 0.71 -8.41
C TRP A 127 -11.70 -0.29 -9.57
N ALA A 128 -12.75 -0.18 -10.39
CA ALA A 128 -13.10 -1.19 -11.38
C ALA A 128 -12.00 -1.43 -12.43
N ALA A 129 -11.27 -0.37 -12.82
CA ALA A 129 -10.23 -0.43 -13.83
C ALA A 129 -8.96 -1.16 -13.40
N SER A 130 -8.67 -1.23 -12.09
CA SER A 130 -7.49 -1.95 -11.59
C SER A 130 -7.64 -3.46 -11.81
N THR A 131 -6.57 -4.08 -12.28
CA THR A 131 -6.47 -5.52 -12.55
C THR A 131 -5.39 -6.19 -11.72
N GLU A 132 -4.44 -5.43 -11.18
CA GLU A 132 -3.29 -5.94 -10.44
C GLU A 132 -3.04 -5.18 -9.15
N VAL A 133 -2.47 -5.88 -8.17
CA VAL A 133 -2.06 -5.33 -6.89
C VAL A 133 -0.78 -5.99 -6.40
N GLY A 134 0.07 -5.24 -5.70
CA GLY A 134 1.22 -5.79 -4.99
C GLY A 134 1.56 -4.97 -3.77
N CYS A 135 2.04 -5.63 -2.71
CA CYS A 135 2.17 -5.02 -1.39
C CYS A 135 3.57 -5.20 -0.79
N ALA A 136 3.95 -4.31 0.12
CA ALA A 136 5.18 -4.42 0.89
C ALA A 136 5.02 -3.84 2.30
N ILE A 137 5.96 -4.16 3.18
CA ILE A 137 6.05 -3.60 4.53
C ILE A 137 7.50 -3.24 4.86
N ALA A 138 7.74 -2.01 5.31
CA ALA A 138 9.04 -1.55 5.81
C ALA A 138 8.98 -1.24 7.29
N LYS A 139 10.08 -1.54 7.98
CA LYS A 139 10.34 -1.13 9.34
C LYS A 139 11.09 0.20 9.31
N CYS A 140 10.50 1.24 9.88
CA CYS A 140 10.97 2.61 9.79
C CYS A 140 11.19 3.18 11.20
N PRO A 141 12.31 3.88 11.45
CA PRO A 141 12.50 4.56 12.72
C PRO A 141 11.45 5.67 12.89
N ASP A 142 10.89 5.78 14.10
CA ASP A 142 10.06 6.93 14.46
C ASP A 142 10.97 8.14 14.73
N GLN A 143 10.67 9.29 14.13
CA GLN A 143 11.48 10.49 14.32
C GLN A 143 11.24 11.14 15.69
N ASN A 144 10.14 10.80 16.36
CA ASN A 144 9.77 11.38 17.65
C ASN A 144 10.03 10.46 18.84
N THR A 145 10.34 9.19 18.61
CA THR A 145 10.55 8.19 19.66
C THR A 145 11.65 7.21 19.28
N SER A 146 12.27 6.53 20.25
CA SER A 146 13.25 5.47 19.96
C SER A 146 12.62 4.16 19.45
N LYS A 147 11.34 4.18 19.03
CA LYS A 147 10.59 2.99 18.61
C LYS A 147 10.52 2.91 17.09
N ASP A 148 10.35 1.70 16.60
CA ASP A 148 10.10 1.45 15.18
C ASP A 148 8.61 1.50 14.86
N LEU A 149 8.31 1.98 13.66
CA LEU A 149 7.00 1.97 13.04
C LEU A 149 7.02 1.09 11.79
N TYR A 150 5.91 0.43 11.52
CA TYR A 150 5.76 -0.46 10.38
C TYR A 150 4.86 0.22 9.35
N TYR A 151 5.46 0.53 8.21
CA TYR A 151 4.79 1.17 7.08
C TYR A 151 4.41 0.08 6.10
N MET A 152 3.15 0.05 5.68
CA MET A 152 2.60 -0.94 4.76
C MET A 152 2.03 -0.21 3.56
N ALA A 153 2.36 -0.69 2.37
CA ALA A 153 1.83 -0.18 1.12
C ALA A 153 1.26 -1.32 0.28
N CYS A 154 0.22 -1.02 -0.49
CA CYS A 154 -0.22 -1.83 -1.62
C CYS A 154 -0.43 -0.90 -2.81
N VAL A 155 0.20 -1.19 -3.93
CA VAL A 155 0.07 -0.43 -5.18
C VAL A 155 -0.88 -1.19 -6.11
N PHE A 156 -1.76 -0.46 -6.79
CA PHE A 156 -2.73 -0.95 -7.75
C PHE A 156 -2.43 -0.28 -9.09
N ASN A 157 -2.50 -1.04 -10.18
CA ASN A 157 -2.42 -0.47 -11.52
C ASN A 157 -3.75 0.21 -11.92
N HIS A 158 -3.70 1.06 -12.95
CA HIS A 158 -4.87 1.72 -13.56
C HIS A 158 -5.77 2.49 -12.57
N ALA A 159 -5.19 3.18 -11.60
CA ALA A 159 -5.90 3.87 -10.52
C ALA A 159 -5.40 5.31 -10.26
#